data_AF-A0A975KM17-F1
#
_entry.id   AF-A0A975KM17-F1
#
_cell.length_a   1.000
_cell.length_b   1.000
_cell.length_c   1.000
_cell.angle_alpha   90.00
_cell.angle_beta   90.00
_cell.angle_gamma   90.00
#
_symmetry.space_group_name_H-M   'P 1'
#
loop_
_entity.id
_entity.type
_entity.pdbx_description
1 polymer ?
#
loop_
_entity_poly.entity_id
_entity_poly.type
_entity_poly.pdbx_seq_one_letter_code
_entity_poly.pdbx_strand_id
1 'polypeptide(L)'
;MNRFFIKHEFMLMRKSKKNNMFIVFLAALVFSYCFIVLPNQETIDTIDVEELKVLVSDTAASQESREARGATGIIHFIGMSAYAQDEYRNKVRNAMVHAYENEEYTRYLRFKILNIDPMAFMEDKTIFPKSPFPHKDRSNLLHHMQLRYDSYLTSDLPVSNEIIEQKTALQVLSNLLLSPMTYLIFFCAIYFGSDVLVRDRKNPTVLQGIPLSWYRLINLKTFVAFSYTMLVLFALFIAGMAALTFQNGFGYFGIQIPVLVPGTEIGFMDSEMISIGKFLLLAIGFIPILVYFFIRLNMVLSLVLKNEWLVLLVSSLILFSERIYFTRTLREILGVEISHFPQTYFEFGKVITGAKNFLVNLETITYSKGYLLFIIAIVITELLLVLVSRIVDKQRFYQTN
;
A
#
# COMPACT_ATOMS: atom_id res chain seq x y z
N MET A 1 -40.62 0.62 -9.01
CA MET A 1 -40.17 1.90 -8.42
C MET A 1 -38.69 1.91 -8.06
N ASN A 2 -38.20 1.00 -7.20
CA ASN A 2 -36.78 0.95 -6.79
C ASN A 2 -35.77 0.94 -7.95
N ARG A 3 -35.98 0.12 -9.00
CA ARG A 3 -35.07 0.04 -10.16
C ARG A 3 -34.95 1.37 -10.91
N PHE A 4 -36.07 2.08 -11.10
CA PHE A 4 -36.08 3.39 -11.77
C PHE A 4 -35.35 4.44 -10.92
N PHE A 5 -35.54 4.43 -9.60
CA PHE A 5 -34.83 5.33 -8.69
C PHE A 5 -33.32 5.07 -8.69
N ILE A 6 -32.89 3.81 -8.61
CA ILE A 6 -31.48 3.41 -8.69
C ILE A 6 -30.87 3.89 -10.00
N LYS A 7 -31.53 3.64 -11.14
CA LYS A 7 -31.06 4.09 -12.46
C LYS A 7 -30.95 5.62 -12.53
N HIS A 8 -31.92 6.34 -11.98
CA HIS A 8 -31.92 7.79 -11.93
C HIS A 8 -30.75 8.33 -11.10
N GLU A 9 -30.57 7.85 -9.87
CA GLU A 9 -29.47 8.26 -8.99
C GLU A 9 -28.10 7.94 -9.58
N PHE A 10 -27.95 6.76 -10.19
CA PHE A 10 -26.72 6.37 -10.86
C PHE A 10 -26.40 7.31 -12.03
N MET A 11 -27.42 7.68 -12.81
CA MET A 11 -27.27 8.67 -13.89
C MET A 11 -26.90 10.05 -13.38
N LEU A 12 -27.43 10.48 -12.24
CA LEU A 12 -27.04 11.75 -11.60
C LEU A 12 -25.57 11.72 -11.16
N MET A 13 -25.11 10.63 -10.54
CA MET A 13 -23.69 10.48 -10.16
C MET A 13 -22.77 10.50 -11.39
N ARG A 14 -23.14 9.79 -12.46
CA ARG A 14 -22.36 9.73 -13.71
C ARG A 14 -22.34 11.07 -14.48
N LYS A 15 -23.42 11.85 -14.43
CA LYS A 15 -23.50 13.16 -15.11
C LYS A 15 -22.93 14.31 -14.26
N SER A 16 -22.56 14.04 -13.01
CA SER A 16 -21.99 15.06 -12.12
C SER A 16 -20.64 15.55 -12.66
N LYS A 17 -20.54 16.86 -12.95
CA LYS A 17 -19.28 17.49 -13.39
C LYS A 17 -18.16 17.28 -12.37
N LYS A 18 -18.48 17.41 -11.07
CA LYS A 18 -17.58 17.14 -9.94
C LYS A 18 -16.98 15.73 -10.03
N ASN A 19 -17.83 14.71 -10.16
CA ASN A 19 -17.38 13.32 -10.19
C ASN A 19 -16.55 13.02 -11.44
N ASN A 20 -16.98 13.53 -12.61
CA ASN A 20 -16.25 13.29 -13.87
C ASN A 20 -14.89 13.98 -13.88
N MET A 21 -14.79 15.22 -13.40
CA MET A 21 -13.49 15.92 -13.26
C MET A 21 -12.57 15.16 -12.31
N PHE A 22 -13.09 14.66 -11.19
CA PHE A 22 -12.29 13.88 -10.25
C PHE A 22 -11.85 12.53 -10.84
N ILE A 23 -12.69 11.84 -11.63
CA ILE A 23 -12.31 10.60 -12.33
C ILE A 23 -11.19 10.87 -13.36
N VAL A 24 -11.30 11.96 -14.13
CA VAL A 24 -10.25 12.35 -15.09
C VAL A 24 -8.95 12.65 -14.36
N PHE A 25 -9.00 13.36 -13.22
CA PHE A 25 -7.85 13.60 -12.37
C PHE A 25 -7.22 12.31 -11.83
N LEU A 26 -8.04 11.37 -11.33
CA LEU A 26 -7.55 10.06 -10.87
C LEU A 26 -6.92 9.26 -12.00
N ALA A 27 -7.52 9.24 -13.19
CA ALA A 27 -6.95 8.57 -14.35
C ALA A 27 -5.60 9.19 -14.73
N ALA A 28 -5.50 10.53 -14.75
CA ALA A 28 -4.25 11.23 -15.00
C ALA A 28 -3.17 10.88 -13.96
N LEU A 29 -3.53 10.78 -12.67
CA LEU A 29 -2.61 10.34 -11.62
C LEU A 29 -2.14 8.90 -11.82
N VAL A 30 -3.05 7.97 -12.12
CA VAL A 30 -2.71 6.56 -12.37
C VAL A 30 -1.75 6.45 -13.56
N PHE A 31 -2.06 7.12 -14.68
CA PHE A 31 -1.20 7.09 -15.86
C PHE A 31 0.13 7.81 -15.63
N SER A 32 0.14 8.94 -14.92
CA SER A 32 1.38 9.62 -14.55
C SER A 32 2.25 8.72 -13.68
N TYR A 33 1.65 7.99 -12.74
CA TYR A 33 2.40 7.05 -11.92
C TYR A 33 2.98 5.92 -12.78
N CYS A 34 2.17 5.30 -13.63
CA CYS A 34 2.60 4.18 -14.48
C CYS A 34 3.66 4.59 -15.51
N PHE A 35 3.53 5.73 -16.19
CA PHE A 35 4.40 6.08 -17.33
C PHE A 35 5.56 7.02 -16.98
N ILE A 36 5.48 7.76 -15.87
CA ILE A 36 6.49 8.77 -15.53
C ILE A 36 7.21 8.40 -14.23
N VAL A 37 6.48 8.04 -13.19
CA VAL A 37 7.08 7.81 -11.87
C VAL A 37 7.74 6.44 -11.81
N LEU A 38 6.99 5.37 -12.10
CA LEU A 38 7.46 3.99 -11.93
C LEU A 38 8.70 3.65 -12.79
N PRO A 39 8.79 4.03 -14.07
CA PRO A 39 9.96 3.69 -14.89
C PRO A 39 11.25 4.36 -14.39
N ASN A 40 11.12 5.59 -13.87
CA ASN A 40 12.24 6.39 -13.34
C ASN A 40 12.50 6.14 -11.86
N GLN A 41 11.74 5.26 -11.21
CA GLN A 41 11.92 4.95 -9.80
C GLN A 41 13.03 3.93 -9.64
N GLU A 42 14.13 4.35 -9.05
CA GLU A 42 15.18 3.46 -8.57
C GLU A 42 14.72 2.74 -7.31
N THR A 43 15.03 1.46 -7.26
CA THR A 43 14.82 0.61 -6.08
C THR A 43 16.17 0.27 -5.47
N ILE A 44 16.17 -0.22 -4.23
CA ILE A 44 17.38 -0.81 -3.62
C ILE A 44 17.92 -1.98 -4.46
N ASP A 45 17.04 -2.58 -5.26
CA ASP A 45 17.38 -3.67 -6.17
C ASP A 45 17.88 -3.16 -7.54
N THR A 46 17.78 -1.87 -7.85
CA THR A 46 18.25 -1.29 -9.12
C THR A 46 19.77 -1.19 -9.11
N ILE A 47 20.39 -1.52 -10.24
CA ILE A 47 21.86 -1.51 -10.39
C ILE A 47 22.26 -0.64 -11.56
N ASP A 48 23.21 0.26 -11.29
CA ASP A 48 24.00 0.89 -12.33
C ASP A 48 25.11 -0.06 -12.76
N VAL A 49 24.90 -0.74 -13.89
CA VAL A 49 25.85 -1.71 -14.43
C VAL A 49 27.13 -1.02 -14.90
N GLU A 50 27.04 0.22 -15.37
CA GLU A 50 28.21 0.98 -15.83
C GLU A 50 29.07 1.41 -14.65
N GLU A 51 28.47 1.86 -13.55
CA GLU A 51 29.20 2.11 -12.29
C GLU A 51 29.88 0.83 -11.79
N LEU A 52 29.17 -0.31 -11.84
CA LEU A 52 29.71 -1.60 -11.42
C LEU A 52 30.90 -2.05 -12.30
N LYS A 53 30.86 -1.81 -13.61
CA LYS A 53 31.97 -2.09 -14.54
C LYS A 53 33.20 -1.24 -14.21
N VAL A 54 33.00 0.05 -13.98
CA VAL A 54 34.09 0.96 -13.57
C VAL A 54 34.72 0.45 -12.28
N LEU A 55 33.90 0.12 -11.27
CA LEU A 55 34.39 -0.41 -10.00
C LEU A 55 35.19 -1.72 -10.16
N VAL A 56 34.73 -2.64 -11.03
CA VAL A 56 35.44 -3.89 -11.33
C VAL A 56 36.80 -3.62 -11.97
N SER A 57 36.84 -2.69 -12.94
CA SER A 57 38.08 -2.33 -13.64
C SER A 57 39.09 -1.63 -12.73
N ASP A 58 38.65 -0.70 -11.89
CA ASP A 58 39.50 0.01 -10.93
C ASP A 58 40.04 -0.95 -9.87
N THR A 59 39.21 -1.87 -9.39
CA THR A 59 39.62 -2.89 -8.43
C THR A 59 40.67 -3.81 -9.04
N ALA A 60 40.48 -4.27 -10.29
CA ALA A 60 41.43 -5.11 -11.00
C ALA A 60 42.80 -4.41 -11.18
N ALA A 61 42.80 -3.15 -11.63
CA ALA A 61 44.02 -2.37 -11.82
C ALA A 61 44.76 -2.13 -10.48
N SER A 62 44.02 -1.85 -9.40
CA SER A 62 44.58 -1.73 -8.06
C SER A 62 45.22 -3.05 -7.58
N GLN A 63 44.60 -4.19 -7.87
CA GLN A 63 45.13 -5.50 -7.51
C GLN A 63 46.42 -5.83 -8.27
N GLU A 64 46.46 -5.61 -9.58
CA GLU A 64 47.68 -5.78 -10.40
C GLU A 64 48.84 -4.93 -9.85
N SER A 65 48.56 -3.68 -9.46
CA SER A 65 49.55 -2.81 -8.82
C SER A 65 50.05 -3.32 -7.47
N ARG A 66 49.19 -3.99 -6.69
CA ARG A 66 49.57 -4.59 -5.40
C ARG A 66 50.43 -5.82 -5.60
N GLU A 67 50.08 -6.69 -6.56
CA GLU A 67 50.86 -7.87 -6.93
C GLU A 67 52.26 -7.49 -7.42
N ALA A 68 52.36 -6.51 -8.32
CA ALA A 68 53.64 -6.03 -8.85
C ALA A 68 54.58 -5.51 -7.75
N ARG A 69 54.03 -5.02 -6.64
CA ARG A 69 54.79 -4.52 -5.48
C ARG A 69 54.94 -5.55 -4.35
N GLY A 70 54.42 -6.77 -4.50
CA GLY A 70 54.41 -7.81 -3.46
C GLY A 70 53.54 -7.47 -2.24
N ALA A 71 52.60 -6.53 -2.37
CA ALA A 71 51.76 -6.01 -1.29
C ALA A 71 50.46 -6.83 -1.10
N THR A 72 50.57 -8.16 -0.97
CA THR A 72 49.43 -9.10 -0.83
C THR A 72 49.11 -9.46 0.62
N GLY A 73 49.57 -8.63 1.56
CA GLY A 73 49.56 -8.89 2.99
C GLY A 73 48.19 -9.11 3.65
N ILE A 74 48.25 -9.38 4.94
CA ILE A 74 47.10 -9.71 5.79
C ILE A 74 46.63 -8.45 6.53
N ILE A 75 45.33 -8.26 6.67
CA ILE A 75 44.75 -7.25 7.56
C ILE A 75 45.03 -7.69 9.00
N HIS A 76 46.01 -7.05 9.64
CA HIS A 76 46.53 -7.45 10.97
C HIS A 76 45.45 -7.60 12.05
N PHE A 77 44.37 -6.82 11.99
CA PHE A 77 43.29 -6.87 12.98
C PHE A 77 42.37 -8.09 12.86
N ILE A 78 42.27 -8.71 11.68
CA ILE A 78 41.26 -9.74 11.38
C ILE A 78 41.90 -11.05 10.88
N GLY A 79 43.20 -11.06 10.62
CA GLY A 79 43.92 -12.25 10.15
C GLY A 79 43.56 -12.69 8.73
N MET A 80 42.81 -11.87 7.98
CA MET A 80 42.36 -12.19 6.62
C MET A 80 43.21 -11.47 5.58
N SER A 81 43.49 -12.12 4.43
CA SER A 81 44.18 -11.47 3.31
C SER A 81 43.25 -10.45 2.64
N ALA A 82 43.64 -9.17 2.68
CA ALA A 82 42.91 -8.11 1.98
C ALA A 82 42.85 -8.40 0.47
N TYR A 83 43.97 -8.89 -0.08
CA TYR A 83 44.09 -9.25 -1.48
C TYR A 83 43.06 -10.34 -1.88
N ALA A 84 43.01 -11.44 -1.13
CA ALA A 84 42.09 -12.54 -1.45
C ALA A 84 40.62 -12.14 -1.32
N GLN A 85 40.28 -11.26 -0.37
CA GLN A 85 38.92 -10.73 -0.24
C GLN A 85 38.53 -9.84 -1.42
N ASP A 86 39.42 -8.90 -1.79
CA ASP A 86 39.20 -8.03 -2.93
C ASP A 86 39.07 -8.85 -4.22
N GLU A 87 39.88 -9.90 -4.38
CA GLU A 87 39.86 -10.78 -5.56
C GLU A 87 38.55 -11.55 -5.65
N TYR A 88 38.10 -12.12 -4.53
CA TYR A 88 36.81 -12.79 -4.44
C TYR A 88 35.65 -11.84 -4.77
N ARG A 89 35.61 -10.65 -4.14
CA ARG A 89 34.56 -9.65 -4.39
C ARG A 89 34.58 -9.20 -5.85
N ASN A 90 35.75 -8.97 -6.43
CA ASN A 90 35.89 -8.56 -7.82
C ASN A 90 35.43 -9.65 -8.79
N LYS A 91 35.77 -10.92 -8.52
CA LYS A 91 35.27 -12.07 -9.29
C LYS A 91 33.74 -12.18 -9.24
N VAL A 92 33.14 -12.01 -8.06
CA VAL A 92 31.67 -12.03 -7.91
C VAL A 92 31.04 -10.89 -8.69
N ARG A 93 31.55 -9.66 -8.58
CA ARG A 93 31.02 -8.49 -9.30
C ARG A 93 31.17 -8.62 -10.81
N ASN A 94 32.32 -9.10 -11.30
CA ASN A 94 32.52 -9.32 -12.72
C ASN A 94 31.57 -10.40 -13.26
N ALA A 95 31.38 -11.50 -12.53
CA ALA A 95 30.44 -12.55 -12.89
C ALA A 95 28.98 -12.06 -12.85
N MET A 96 28.66 -11.12 -11.95
CA MET A 96 27.37 -10.45 -11.88
C MET A 96 27.11 -9.56 -13.09
N VAL A 97 28.09 -8.76 -13.53
CA VAL A 97 28.00 -7.94 -14.75
C VAL A 97 27.74 -8.83 -15.96
N HIS A 98 28.54 -9.88 -16.16
CA HIS A 98 28.35 -10.80 -17.29
C HIS A 98 27.00 -11.52 -17.24
N ALA A 99 26.54 -11.94 -16.05
CA ALA A 99 25.23 -12.57 -15.92
C ALA A 99 24.09 -11.61 -16.25
N TYR A 100 24.25 -10.31 -15.96
CA TYR A 100 23.27 -9.29 -16.33
C TYR A 100 23.25 -9.04 -17.85
N GLU A 101 24.42 -8.86 -18.47
CA GLU A 101 24.54 -8.62 -19.92
C GLU A 101 24.06 -9.80 -20.77
N ASN A 102 24.23 -11.02 -20.28
CA ASN A 102 23.75 -12.23 -20.94
C ASN A 102 22.28 -12.57 -20.63
N GLU A 103 21.56 -11.70 -19.91
CA GLU A 103 20.18 -11.92 -19.47
C GLU A 103 19.98 -13.20 -18.62
N GLU A 104 21.05 -13.70 -17.98
CA GLU A 104 21.03 -14.86 -17.07
C GLU A 104 20.61 -14.42 -15.65
N TYR A 105 19.39 -13.89 -15.50
CA TYR A 105 18.94 -13.22 -14.27
C TYR A 105 18.95 -14.10 -13.01
N THR A 106 18.72 -15.41 -13.13
CA THR A 106 18.84 -16.36 -12.01
C THR A 106 20.28 -16.41 -11.49
N ARG A 107 21.26 -16.42 -12.40
CA ARG A 107 22.69 -16.44 -12.05
C ARG A 107 23.14 -15.10 -11.51
N TYR A 108 22.67 -14.01 -12.11
CA TYR A 108 22.87 -12.65 -11.61
C TYR A 108 22.37 -12.51 -10.18
N LEU A 109 21.16 -12.99 -9.86
CA LEU A 109 20.59 -12.93 -8.52
C LEU A 109 21.44 -13.68 -7.48
N ARG A 110 22.01 -14.83 -7.85
CA ARG A 110 22.95 -15.57 -6.98
C ARG A 110 24.19 -14.74 -6.65
N PHE A 111 24.80 -14.10 -7.65
CA PHE A 111 25.96 -13.24 -7.41
C PHE A 111 25.59 -11.96 -6.65
N LYS A 112 24.39 -11.43 -6.87
CA LYS A 112 23.87 -10.30 -6.10
C LYS A 112 23.81 -10.62 -4.61
N ILE A 113 23.25 -11.77 -4.23
CA ILE A 113 23.22 -12.22 -2.82
C ILE A 113 24.63 -12.28 -2.23
N LEU A 114 25.61 -12.82 -2.97
CA LEU A 114 27.00 -12.92 -2.53
C LEU A 114 27.73 -11.57 -2.45
N ASN A 115 27.30 -10.56 -3.20
CA ASN A 115 27.89 -9.23 -3.22
C ASN A 115 27.30 -8.30 -2.15
N ILE A 116 26.19 -8.67 -1.51
CA ILE A 116 25.62 -7.88 -0.40
C ILE A 116 26.62 -7.92 0.76
N ASP A 117 27.06 -6.74 1.19
CA ASP A 117 27.82 -6.55 2.42
C ASP A 117 26.85 -6.12 3.53
N PRO A 118 26.50 -7.03 4.48
CA PRO A 118 25.54 -6.72 5.53
C PRO A 118 25.99 -5.55 6.39
N MET A 119 27.29 -5.39 6.64
CA MET A 119 27.80 -4.31 7.48
C MET A 119 27.61 -2.97 6.78
N ALA A 120 28.01 -2.88 5.50
CA ALA A 120 27.84 -1.67 4.71
C ALA A 120 26.36 -1.27 4.57
N PHE A 121 25.47 -2.25 4.35
CA PHE A 121 24.03 -2.02 4.27
C PHE A 121 23.45 -1.45 5.58
N MET A 122 23.91 -1.96 6.72
CA MET A 122 23.45 -1.52 8.03
C MET A 122 23.96 -0.12 8.40
N GLU A 123 25.14 0.25 7.91
CA GLU A 123 25.76 1.57 8.13
C GLU A 123 25.27 2.64 7.17
N ASP A 124 24.70 2.28 6.02
CA ASP A 124 24.26 3.22 4.99
C ASP A 124 23.22 4.23 5.51
N LYS A 125 23.67 5.47 5.69
CA LYS A 125 22.87 6.58 6.22
C LYS A 125 21.79 7.06 5.26
N THR A 126 21.87 6.71 3.98
CA THR A 126 20.87 7.08 2.98
C THR A 126 19.59 6.27 3.13
N ILE A 127 19.67 5.07 3.71
CA ILE A 127 18.53 4.17 3.93
C ILE A 127 17.85 4.52 5.27
N PHE A 128 16.56 4.85 5.23
CA PHE A 128 15.72 5.28 6.37
C PHE A 128 16.27 6.49 7.17
N PRO A 129 16.62 7.63 6.53
CA PRO A 129 17.28 8.75 7.20
C PRO A 129 16.38 9.45 8.24
N LYS A 130 15.06 9.32 8.09
CA LYS A 130 14.05 9.92 8.98
C LYS A 130 13.46 8.93 9.98
N SER A 131 13.94 7.68 10.02
CA SER A 131 13.42 6.71 10.98
C SER A 131 13.95 7.02 12.38
N PRO A 132 13.12 6.91 13.44
CA PRO A 132 13.61 6.98 14.81
C PRO A 132 14.42 5.73 15.21
N PHE A 133 14.31 4.62 14.47
CA PHE A 133 15.04 3.37 14.72
C PHE A 133 15.65 2.82 13.40
N PRO A 134 16.60 3.56 12.78
CA PRO A 134 17.08 3.25 11.44
C PRO A 134 17.80 1.89 11.37
N HIS A 135 18.56 1.53 12.41
CA HIS A 135 19.25 0.24 12.45
C HIS A 135 18.26 -0.94 12.45
N LYS A 136 17.19 -0.86 13.27
CA LYS A 136 16.15 -1.90 13.30
C LYS A 136 15.45 -2.04 11.94
N ASP A 137 15.15 -0.92 11.29
CA ASP A 137 14.47 -0.92 9.99
C ASP A 137 15.37 -1.44 8.86
N ARG A 138 16.67 -1.10 8.86
CA ARG A 138 17.64 -1.63 7.90
C ARG A 138 17.83 -3.12 8.07
N SER A 139 17.95 -3.60 9.31
CA SER A 139 18.03 -5.05 9.59
C SER A 139 16.81 -5.79 9.05
N ASN A 140 15.62 -5.27 9.35
CA ASN A 140 14.37 -5.85 8.87
C ASN A 140 14.27 -5.84 7.33
N LEU A 141 14.66 -4.74 6.70
CA LEU A 141 14.69 -4.61 5.24
C LEU A 141 15.66 -5.60 4.60
N LEU A 142 16.88 -5.73 5.14
CA LEU A 142 17.90 -6.67 4.68
C LEU A 142 17.39 -8.12 4.79
N HIS A 143 16.82 -8.46 5.94
CA HIS A 143 16.25 -9.79 6.17
C HIS A 143 15.12 -10.11 5.17
N HIS A 144 14.18 -9.17 4.98
CA HIS A 144 13.10 -9.32 4.00
C HIS A 144 13.63 -9.44 2.57
N MET A 145 14.67 -8.69 2.22
CA MET A 145 15.31 -8.75 0.91
C MET A 145 15.96 -10.12 0.68
N GLN A 146 16.68 -10.66 1.66
CA GLN A 146 17.30 -11.99 1.58
C GLN A 146 16.25 -13.09 1.40
N LEU A 147 15.20 -13.10 2.23
CA LEU A 147 14.11 -14.07 2.11
C LEU A 147 13.44 -14.02 0.73
N ARG A 148 13.25 -12.82 0.20
CA ARG A 148 12.68 -12.62 -1.13
C ARG A 148 13.60 -13.18 -2.23
N TYR A 149 14.89 -12.91 -2.16
CA TYR A 149 15.86 -13.45 -3.12
C TYR A 149 15.96 -14.97 -3.06
N ASP A 150 16.02 -15.54 -1.86
CA ASP A 150 16.01 -16.99 -1.65
C ASP A 150 14.72 -17.60 -2.20
N SER A 151 13.57 -16.95 -1.99
CA SER A 151 12.31 -17.38 -2.59
C SER A 151 12.36 -17.41 -4.12
N TYR A 152 12.94 -16.40 -4.76
CA TYR A 152 13.05 -16.35 -6.22
C TYR A 152 13.94 -17.47 -6.76
N LEU A 153 15.02 -17.80 -6.05
CA LEU A 153 15.96 -18.86 -6.45
C LEU A 153 15.45 -20.28 -6.18
N THR A 154 14.61 -20.45 -5.17
CA THR A 154 14.05 -21.75 -4.77
C THR A 154 12.72 -22.05 -5.44
N SER A 155 12.01 -21.03 -5.93
CA SER A 155 10.80 -21.20 -6.72
C SER A 155 11.10 -21.64 -8.14
N ASP A 156 10.22 -22.45 -8.74
CA ASP A 156 10.28 -22.82 -10.17
C ASP A 156 9.85 -21.67 -11.11
N LEU A 157 9.83 -20.42 -10.62
CA LEU A 157 9.42 -19.25 -11.39
C LEU A 157 10.61 -18.73 -12.21
N PRO A 158 10.39 -18.30 -13.47
CA PRO A 158 11.44 -17.65 -14.23
C PRO A 158 11.77 -16.30 -13.58
N VAL A 159 13.05 -16.05 -13.32
CA VAL A 159 13.55 -14.80 -12.78
C VAL A 159 13.83 -13.85 -13.94
N SER A 160 13.26 -12.64 -13.89
CA SER A 160 13.55 -11.55 -14.83
C SER A 160 14.00 -10.30 -14.07
N ASN A 161 14.57 -9.32 -14.78
CA ASN A 161 14.99 -8.06 -14.15
C ASN A 161 13.80 -7.35 -13.47
N GLU A 162 12.63 -7.33 -14.10
CA GLU A 162 11.42 -6.70 -13.58
C GLU A 162 10.95 -7.34 -12.28
N ILE A 163 11.17 -8.65 -12.10
CA ILE A 163 10.86 -9.37 -10.86
C ILE A 163 11.84 -8.96 -9.76
N ILE A 164 13.13 -8.86 -10.08
CA ILE A 164 14.18 -8.47 -9.13
C ILE A 164 13.98 -7.02 -8.67
N GLU A 165 13.68 -6.10 -9.59
CA GLU A 165 13.37 -4.70 -9.28
C GLU A 165 11.95 -4.48 -8.74
N GLN A 166 11.15 -5.54 -8.63
CA GLN A 166 9.77 -5.50 -8.13
C GLN A 166 8.83 -4.58 -8.95
N LYS A 167 9.08 -4.48 -10.25
CA LYS A 167 8.35 -3.60 -11.19
C LYS A 167 7.20 -4.29 -11.92
N THR A 168 7.03 -5.61 -11.78
CA THR A 168 5.89 -6.32 -12.39
C THR A 168 4.55 -5.80 -11.87
N ALA A 169 3.49 -5.90 -12.67
CA ALA A 169 2.18 -5.33 -12.32
C ALA A 169 1.65 -5.81 -10.96
N LEU A 170 1.78 -7.10 -10.66
CA LEU A 170 1.36 -7.68 -9.37
C LEU A 170 2.20 -7.18 -8.18
N GLN A 171 3.53 -7.05 -8.34
CA GLN A 171 4.42 -6.55 -7.28
C GLN A 171 4.17 -5.05 -7.01
N VAL A 172 3.98 -4.26 -8.06
CA VAL A 172 3.63 -2.84 -7.95
C VAL A 172 2.28 -2.67 -7.25
N LEU A 173 1.29 -3.50 -7.59
CA LEU A 173 0.00 -3.52 -6.89
C LEU A 173 0.16 -3.87 -5.41
N SER A 174 0.95 -4.90 -5.07
CA SER A 174 1.18 -5.23 -3.66
C SER A 174 1.88 -4.11 -2.90
N ASN A 175 2.87 -3.47 -3.53
CA ASN A 175 3.59 -2.34 -2.94
C ASN A 175 2.68 -1.11 -2.76
N LEU A 176 1.75 -0.86 -3.69
CA LEU A 176 0.74 0.18 -3.55
C LEU A 176 -0.19 -0.08 -2.34
N LEU A 177 -0.59 -1.33 -2.13
CA LEU A 177 -1.44 -1.73 -1.01
C LEU A 177 -0.70 -1.71 0.35
N LEU A 178 0.63 -1.82 0.34
CA LEU A 178 1.48 -1.61 1.52
C LEU A 178 1.78 -0.13 1.79
N SER A 179 1.57 0.73 0.79
CA SER A 179 1.85 2.15 0.84
C SER A 179 0.70 2.96 1.48
N PRO A 180 1.00 4.16 2.03
CA PRO A 180 0.00 5.19 2.33
C PRO A 180 -0.93 5.56 1.17
N MET A 181 -0.66 5.12 -0.06
CA MET A 181 -1.58 5.36 -1.18
C MET A 181 -2.93 4.67 -1.03
N THR A 182 -3.05 3.67 -0.14
CA THR A 182 -4.34 3.05 0.21
C THR A 182 -5.37 4.05 0.76
N TYR A 183 -4.94 5.12 1.45
CA TYR A 183 -5.86 6.16 1.92
C TYR A 183 -6.55 6.88 0.75
N LEU A 184 -5.91 7.00 -0.41
CA LEU A 184 -6.51 7.61 -1.60
C LEU A 184 -7.73 6.81 -2.08
N ILE A 185 -7.67 5.47 -2.01
CA ILE A 185 -8.80 4.58 -2.34
C ILE A 185 -10.03 4.92 -1.48
N PHE A 186 -9.82 5.12 -0.19
CA PHE A 186 -10.90 5.46 0.75
C PHE A 186 -11.34 6.91 0.63
N PHE A 187 -10.43 7.82 0.31
CA PHE A 187 -10.75 9.19 -0.02
C PHE A 187 -11.69 9.27 -1.24
N CYS A 188 -11.55 8.39 -2.24
CA CYS A 188 -12.51 8.31 -3.35
C CYS A 188 -13.94 7.99 -2.86
N ALA A 189 -14.09 7.05 -1.93
CA ALA A 189 -15.39 6.74 -1.33
C ALA A 189 -15.98 7.92 -0.57
N ILE A 190 -15.13 8.66 0.15
CA ILE A 190 -15.55 9.89 0.84
C ILE A 190 -15.99 10.94 -0.17
N TYR A 191 -15.19 11.18 -1.21
CA TYR A 191 -15.42 12.22 -2.20
C TYR A 191 -16.71 11.99 -2.96
N PHE A 192 -16.93 10.78 -3.50
CA PHE A 192 -18.17 10.44 -4.21
C PHE A 192 -19.38 10.32 -3.30
N GLY A 193 -19.20 9.98 -2.02
CA GLY A 193 -20.28 9.87 -1.06
C GLY A 193 -20.74 11.22 -0.45
N SER A 194 -19.88 12.23 -0.45
CA SER A 194 -20.09 13.50 0.28
C SER A 194 -21.32 14.32 -0.15
N ASP A 195 -21.70 14.27 -1.43
CA ASP A 195 -22.83 15.04 -1.97
C ASP A 195 -24.10 14.21 -2.18
N VAL A 196 -24.09 12.91 -1.91
CA VAL A 196 -25.18 11.99 -2.29
C VAL A 196 -26.54 12.36 -1.67
N LEU A 197 -26.55 12.80 -0.41
CA LEU A 197 -27.75 13.29 0.27
C LEU A 197 -27.88 14.82 0.21
N VAL A 198 -26.78 15.56 0.23
CA VAL A 198 -26.84 17.03 0.29
C VAL A 198 -27.30 17.64 -1.04
N ARG A 199 -26.91 17.05 -2.18
CA ARG A 199 -27.31 17.50 -3.52
C ARG A 199 -28.82 17.62 -3.69
N ASP A 200 -29.55 16.72 -3.07
CA ASP A 200 -31.01 16.64 -3.10
C ASP A 200 -31.69 17.88 -2.51
N ARG A 201 -31.03 18.58 -1.59
CA ARG A 201 -31.56 19.83 -1.01
C ARG A 201 -31.69 20.94 -2.04
N LYS A 202 -30.95 20.88 -3.15
CA LYS A 202 -31.04 21.85 -4.25
C LYS A 202 -32.35 21.70 -5.06
N ASN A 203 -33.01 20.53 -4.99
CA ASN A 203 -34.26 20.24 -5.72
C ASN A 203 -35.30 19.55 -4.80
N PRO A 204 -35.81 20.24 -3.76
CA PRO A 204 -36.64 19.62 -2.72
C PRO A 204 -37.98 19.10 -3.25
N THR A 205 -38.55 19.75 -4.26
CA THR A 205 -39.88 19.43 -4.83
C THR A 205 -39.93 18.05 -5.49
N VAL A 206 -38.84 17.64 -6.16
CA VAL A 206 -38.77 16.36 -6.89
C VAL A 206 -38.73 15.16 -5.95
N LEU A 207 -38.03 15.31 -4.82
CA LEU A 207 -37.73 14.19 -3.92
C LEU A 207 -38.73 14.06 -2.77
N GLN A 208 -39.39 15.15 -2.37
CA GLN A 208 -40.47 15.12 -1.37
C GLN A 208 -41.66 14.27 -1.83
N GLY A 209 -42.02 14.31 -3.13
CA GLY A 209 -43.14 13.56 -3.71
C GLY A 209 -42.93 12.05 -3.85
N ILE A 210 -41.71 11.52 -3.59
CA ILE A 210 -41.44 10.08 -3.74
C ILE A 210 -42.04 9.30 -2.55
N PRO A 211 -42.94 8.32 -2.79
CA PRO A 211 -43.56 7.51 -1.74
C PRO A 211 -42.62 6.37 -1.29
N LEU A 212 -41.45 6.75 -0.78
CA LEU A 212 -40.50 5.85 -0.13
C LEU A 212 -40.26 6.33 1.30
N SER A 213 -40.14 5.37 2.24
CA SER A 213 -39.73 5.70 3.60
C SER A 213 -38.32 6.30 3.59
N TRP A 214 -38.06 7.22 4.52
CA TRP A 214 -36.82 7.99 4.56
C TRP A 214 -35.59 7.09 4.66
N TYR A 215 -35.63 6.13 5.58
CA TYR A 215 -34.57 5.14 5.76
C TYR A 215 -34.35 4.26 4.50
N ARG A 216 -35.43 3.88 3.79
CA ARG A 216 -35.32 3.12 2.53
C ARG A 216 -34.69 3.95 1.41
N LEU A 217 -34.98 5.25 1.35
CA LEU A 217 -34.37 6.17 0.39
C LEU A 217 -32.86 6.29 0.64
N ILE A 218 -32.44 6.47 1.90
CA ILE A 218 -31.02 6.52 2.28
C ILE A 218 -30.30 5.21 1.90
N ASN A 219 -30.92 4.06 2.16
CA ASN A 219 -30.34 2.76 1.78
C ASN A 219 -30.17 2.59 0.27
N LEU A 220 -31.16 3.02 -0.53
CA LEU A 220 -31.04 2.97 -2.00
C LEU A 220 -29.93 3.89 -2.51
N LYS A 221 -29.79 5.08 -1.93
CA LYS A 221 -28.69 6.00 -2.26
C LYS A 221 -27.34 5.46 -1.85
N THR A 222 -27.25 4.83 -0.68
CA THR A 222 -26.03 4.15 -0.21
C THR A 222 -25.62 3.06 -1.21
N PHE A 223 -26.57 2.22 -1.64
CA PHE A 223 -26.31 1.19 -2.64
C PHE A 223 -25.78 1.79 -3.95
N VAL A 224 -26.41 2.85 -4.47
CA VAL A 224 -25.96 3.52 -5.70
C VAL A 224 -24.56 4.10 -5.54
N ALA A 225 -24.29 4.82 -4.44
CA ALA A 225 -22.99 5.42 -4.18
C ALA A 225 -21.90 4.36 -4.03
N PHE A 226 -22.22 3.24 -3.37
CA PHE A 226 -21.32 2.10 -3.21
C PHE A 226 -21.00 1.45 -4.54
N SER A 227 -22.01 1.06 -5.31
CA SER A 227 -21.81 0.43 -6.63
C SER A 227 -21.09 1.36 -7.60
N TYR A 228 -21.40 2.66 -7.59
CA TYR A 228 -20.71 3.64 -8.44
C TYR A 228 -19.23 3.76 -8.07
N THR A 229 -18.92 3.91 -6.77
CA THR A 229 -17.54 4.01 -6.29
C THR A 229 -16.75 2.74 -6.62
N MET A 230 -17.31 1.56 -6.37
CA MET A 230 -16.67 0.28 -6.69
C MET A 230 -16.41 0.13 -8.18
N LEU A 231 -17.36 0.54 -9.05
CA LEU A 231 -17.18 0.50 -10.50
C LEU A 231 -16.03 1.42 -10.94
N VAL A 232 -15.96 2.65 -10.43
CA VAL A 232 -14.88 3.59 -10.74
C VAL A 232 -13.53 3.04 -10.30
N LEU A 233 -13.43 2.55 -9.06
CA LEU A 233 -12.20 1.93 -8.54
C LEU A 233 -11.78 0.72 -9.38
N PHE A 234 -12.74 -0.13 -9.76
CA PHE A 234 -12.49 -1.30 -10.60
C PHE A 234 -12.02 -0.92 -12.02
N ALA A 235 -12.62 0.11 -12.62
CA ALA A 235 -12.20 0.61 -13.93
C ALA A 235 -10.78 1.19 -13.90
N LEU A 236 -10.46 1.99 -12.87
CA LEU A 236 -9.10 2.52 -12.67
C LEU A 236 -8.09 1.39 -12.39
N PHE A 237 -8.49 0.38 -11.63
CA PHE A 237 -7.68 -0.81 -11.37
C PHE A 237 -7.35 -1.56 -12.66
N ILE A 238 -8.33 -1.83 -13.52
CA ILE A 238 -8.09 -2.49 -14.82
C ILE A 238 -7.17 -1.62 -15.69
N ALA A 239 -7.42 -0.32 -15.78
CA ALA A 239 -6.60 0.59 -16.59
C ALA A 239 -5.14 0.62 -16.10
N GLY A 240 -4.93 0.73 -14.79
CA GLY A 240 -3.60 0.69 -14.18
C GLY A 240 -2.90 -0.65 -14.40
N MET A 241 -3.59 -1.78 -14.15
CA MET A 241 -3.04 -3.11 -14.39
C MET A 241 -2.67 -3.33 -15.86
N ALA A 242 -3.51 -2.88 -16.80
CA ALA A 242 -3.21 -2.98 -18.23
C ALA A 242 -1.96 -2.16 -18.60
N ALA A 243 -1.84 -0.93 -18.10
CA ALA A 243 -0.68 -0.08 -18.35
C ALA A 243 0.62 -0.69 -17.78
N LEU A 244 0.57 -1.20 -16.54
CA LEU A 244 1.71 -1.86 -15.90
C LEU A 244 2.11 -3.16 -16.60
N THR A 245 1.13 -3.97 -17.00
CA THR A 245 1.38 -5.24 -17.69
C THR A 245 2.04 -5.01 -19.04
N PHE A 246 1.66 -3.95 -19.75
CA PHE A 246 2.26 -3.59 -21.02
C PHE A 246 3.73 -3.16 -20.89
N GLN A 247 4.10 -2.52 -19.78
CA GLN A 247 5.46 -2.02 -19.57
C GLN A 247 6.40 -3.07 -18.97
N ASN A 248 5.99 -3.73 -17.88
CA ASN A 248 6.87 -4.51 -17.01
C ASN A 248 6.42 -5.98 -16.87
N GLY A 249 5.42 -6.41 -17.66
CA GLY A 249 4.79 -7.71 -17.53
C GLY A 249 3.82 -7.83 -16.34
N PHE A 250 3.00 -8.88 -16.36
CA PHE A 250 1.97 -9.10 -15.35
C PHE A 250 2.56 -9.55 -14.00
N GLY A 251 3.57 -10.42 -14.03
CA GLY A 251 4.13 -11.10 -12.86
C GLY A 251 3.41 -12.41 -12.51
N TYR A 252 3.80 -13.03 -11.40
CA TYR A 252 3.25 -14.32 -10.97
C TYR A 252 2.61 -14.24 -9.58
N PHE A 253 1.42 -14.85 -9.42
CA PHE A 253 0.75 -14.92 -8.12
C PHE A 253 1.50 -15.74 -7.07
N GLY A 254 2.36 -16.66 -7.53
CA GLY A 254 3.18 -17.52 -6.68
C GLY A 254 4.42 -16.85 -6.10
N ILE A 255 4.75 -15.62 -6.52
CA ILE A 255 5.81 -14.81 -5.91
C ILE A 255 5.53 -14.70 -4.42
N GLN A 256 6.53 -14.91 -3.58
CA GLN A 256 6.35 -14.85 -2.13
C GLN A 256 6.72 -13.47 -1.59
N ILE A 257 5.95 -13.00 -0.60
CA ILE A 257 6.19 -11.79 0.17
C ILE A 257 6.43 -12.21 1.64
N PRO A 258 7.47 -11.66 2.29
CA PRO A 258 7.69 -11.86 3.72
C PRO A 258 6.61 -11.15 4.57
N VAL A 259 6.11 -11.88 5.56
CA VAL A 259 5.11 -11.47 6.54
C VAL A 259 5.69 -11.65 7.91
N LEU A 260 5.64 -10.59 8.71
CA LEU A 260 6.07 -10.61 10.10
C LEU A 260 4.99 -11.26 10.95
N VAL A 261 5.39 -12.29 11.67
CA VAL A 261 4.55 -13.06 12.59
C VAL A 261 5.10 -12.83 13.99
N PRO A 262 4.24 -12.73 15.03
CA PRO A 262 4.72 -12.71 16.41
C PRO A 262 5.56 -13.98 16.64
N GLY A 263 6.84 -13.79 16.96
CA GLY A 263 7.74 -14.91 17.26
C GLY A 263 7.37 -15.58 18.58
N THR A 264 7.90 -16.78 18.79
CA THR A 264 7.75 -17.51 20.07
C THR A 264 8.58 -16.90 21.20
N GLU A 265 9.59 -16.09 20.88
CA GLU A 265 10.43 -15.37 21.84
C GLU A 265 10.10 -13.87 21.87
N ILE A 266 9.91 -13.33 23.07
CA ILE A 266 9.57 -11.92 23.30
C ILE A 266 10.64 -11.03 22.68
N GLY A 267 10.28 -10.29 21.63
CA GLY A 267 11.14 -9.29 20.99
C GLY A 267 11.74 -9.70 19.64
N PHE A 268 11.56 -10.95 19.22
CA PHE A 268 11.91 -11.42 17.87
C PHE A 268 10.63 -11.58 17.03
N MET A 269 10.64 -11.07 15.80
CA MET A 269 9.58 -11.33 14.83
C MET A 269 10.09 -12.36 13.85
N ASP A 270 9.39 -13.48 13.77
CA ASP A 270 9.63 -14.46 12.72
C ASP A 270 9.04 -13.94 11.41
N SER A 271 9.65 -14.34 10.30
CA SER A 271 9.16 -14.00 8.97
C SER A 271 8.65 -15.26 8.29
N GLU A 272 7.34 -15.31 8.05
CA GLU A 272 6.72 -16.32 7.19
C GLU A 272 6.59 -15.79 5.77
N MET A 273 6.59 -16.68 4.78
CA MET A 273 6.41 -16.32 3.38
C MET A 273 4.97 -16.64 2.95
N ILE A 274 4.26 -15.64 2.42
CA ILE A 274 2.95 -15.84 1.79
C ILE A 274 3.02 -15.50 0.31
N SER A 275 2.20 -16.15 -0.52
CA SER A 275 2.11 -15.78 -1.93
C SER A 275 1.45 -14.41 -2.13
N ILE A 276 1.85 -13.68 -3.17
CA ILE A 276 1.21 -12.43 -3.60
C ILE A 276 -0.29 -12.66 -3.81
N GLY A 277 -0.69 -13.80 -4.38
CA GLY A 277 -2.10 -14.14 -4.56
C GLY A 277 -2.88 -14.16 -3.23
N LYS A 278 -2.32 -14.77 -2.18
CA LYS A 278 -2.93 -14.78 -0.85
C LYS A 278 -2.97 -13.37 -0.25
N PHE A 279 -1.88 -12.61 -0.35
CA PHE A 279 -1.84 -11.21 0.10
C PHE A 279 -2.93 -10.36 -0.56
N LEU A 280 -3.03 -10.41 -1.89
CA LEU A 280 -4.00 -9.65 -2.67
C LEU A 280 -5.43 -10.03 -2.33
N LEU A 281 -5.72 -11.32 -2.13
CA LEU A 281 -7.06 -11.77 -1.73
C LEU A 281 -7.47 -11.16 -0.39
N LEU A 282 -6.61 -11.24 0.61
CA LEU A 282 -6.85 -10.64 1.93
C LEU A 282 -7.01 -9.12 1.84
N ALA A 283 -6.16 -8.46 1.05
CA ALA A 283 -6.15 -7.02 0.88
C ALA A 283 -7.40 -6.50 0.16
N ILE A 284 -7.80 -7.15 -0.93
CA ILE A 284 -9.02 -6.83 -1.69
C ILE A 284 -10.27 -7.03 -0.82
N GLY A 285 -10.26 -7.99 0.11
CA GLY A 285 -11.36 -8.22 1.05
C GLY A 285 -11.70 -7.01 1.92
N PHE A 286 -10.71 -6.19 2.31
CA PHE A 286 -10.94 -4.98 3.12
C PHE A 286 -11.57 -3.82 2.34
N ILE A 287 -11.28 -3.71 1.05
CA ILE A 287 -11.67 -2.54 0.24
C ILE A 287 -13.20 -2.34 0.23
N PRO A 288 -14.04 -3.34 -0.11
CA PRO A 288 -15.50 -3.18 -0.09
C PRO A 288 -16.04 -2.78 1.30
N ILE A 289 -15.47 -3.37 2.36
CA ILE A 289 -15.91 -3.13 3.74
C ILE A 289 -15.65 -1.68 4.13
N LEU A 290 -14.45 -1.18 3.86
CA LEU A 290 -14.06 0.20 4.16
C LEU A 290 -14.77 1.22 3.27
N VAL A 291 -14.94 0.93 1.98
CA VAL A 291 -15.74 1.77 1.07
C VAL A 291 -17.17 1.87 1.59
N TYR A 292 -17.78 0.75 1.99
CA TYR A 292 -19.12 0.75 2.57
C TYR A 292 -19.18 1.56 3.88
N PHE A 293 -18.21 1.36 4.78
CA PHE A 293 -18.10 2.10 6.04
C PHE A 293 -18.06 3.63 5.80
N PHE A 294 -17.17 4.11 4.93
CA PHE A 294 -17.05 5.55 4.65
C PHE A 294 -18.29 6.13 3.97
N ILE A 295 -18.95 5.37 3.09
CA ILE A 295 -20.22 5.80 2.49
C ILE A 295 -21.29 5.93 3.56
N ARG A 296 -21.41 4.97 4.48
CA ARG A 296 -22.38 5.03 5.60
C ARG A 296 -22.08 6.18 6.54
N LEU A 297 -20.82 6.39 6.89
CA LEU A 297 -20.37 7.52 7.70
C LEU A 297 -20.75 8.86 7.03
N ASN A 298 -20.52 8.99 5.72
CA ASN A 298 -20.93 10.16 4.95
C ASN A 298 -22.45 10.39 4.99
N MET A 299 -23.27 9.34 4.97
CA MET A 299 -24.73 9.48 5.08
C MET A 299 -25.12 10.08 6.43
N VAL A 300 -24.53 9.58 7.53
CA VAL A 300 -24.75 10.12 8.88
C VAL A 300 -24.36 11.60 8.93
N LEU A 301 -23.15 11.92 8.49
CA LEU A 301 -22.64 13.29 8.50
C LEU A 301 -23.46 14.21 7.59
N SER A 302 -23.93 13.71 6.44
CA SER A 302 -24.77 14.50 5.53
C SER A 302 -26.10 14.89 6.15
N LEU A 303 -26.71 14.00 6.95
CA LEU A 303 -27.95 14.31 7.67
C LEU A 303 -27.75 15.40 8.73
N VAL A 304 -26.62 15.38 9.44
CA VAL A 304 -26.30 16.31 10.53
C VAL A 304 -25.82 17.67 9.99
N LEU A 305 -24.81 17.66 9.13
CA LEU A 305 -24.11 18.87 8.67
C LEU A 305 -24.83 19.56 7.52
N LYS A 306 -25.62 18.82 6.73
CA LYS A 306 -26.39 19.31 5.58
C LYS A 306 -25.60 20.15 4.55
N ASN A 307 -24.27 20.04 4.53
CA ASN A 307 -23.33 20.76 3.67
C ASN A 307 -22.28 19.79 3.12
N GLU A 308 -22.15 19.72 1.79
CA GLU A 308 -21.28 18.77 1.09
C GLU A 308 -19.79 18.96 1.43
N TRP A 309 -19.35 20.21 1.61
CA TRP A 309 -17.95 20.53 1.93
C TRP A 309 -17.59 20.18 3.37
N LEU A 310 -18.51 20.42 4.32
CA LEU A 310 -18.30 20.02 5.71
C LEU A 310 -18.27 18.51 5.88
N VAL A 311 -19.15 17.78 5.16
CA VAL A 311 -19.13 16.31 5.16
C VAL A 311 -17.80 15.80 4.61
N LEU A 312 -17.35 16.34 3.47
CA LEU A 312 -16.06 15.98 2.88
C LEU A 312 -14.90 16.24 3.86
N LEU A 313 -14.87 17.42 4.49
CA LEU A 313 -13.82 17.81 5.43
C LEU A 313 -13.79 16.88 6.65
N VAL A 314 -14.93 16.70 7.34
CA VAL A 314 -15.00 15.90 8.58
C VAL A 314 -14.66 14.44 8.31
N SER A 315 -15.20 13.85 7.23
CA SER A 315 -14.87 12.48 6.85
C SER A 315 -13.39 12.31 6.49
N SER A 316 -12.78 13.30 5.83
CA SER A 316 -11.36 13.26 5.52
C SER A 316 -10.49 13.35 6.79
N LEU A 317 -10.88 14.19 7.76
CA LEU A 317 -10.20 14.24 9.06
C LEU A 317 -10.28 12.89 9.79
N ILE A 318 -11.41 12.19 9.71
CA ILE A 318 -11.56 10.84 10.28
C ILE A 318 -10.68 9.83 9.56
N LEU A 319 -10.58 9.90 8.23
CA LEU A 319 -9.70 9.02 7.44
C LEU A 319 -8.23 9.21 7.82
N PHE A 320 -7.78 10.45 7.98
CA PHE A 320 -6.39 10.77 8.29
C PHE A 320 -6.09 10.88 9.79
N SER A 321 -7.06 10.60 10.68
CA SER A 321 -6.88 10.79 12.12
C SER A 321 -5.76 9.93 12.68
N GLU A 322 -5.54 8.75 12.11
CA GLU A 322 -4.43 7.87 12.48
C GLU A 322 -3.08 8.59 12.35
N ARG A 323 -2.89 9.40 11.30
CA ARG A 323 -1.64 10.13 11.07
C ARG A 323 -1.32 11.16 12.16
N ILE A 324 -2.34 11.60 12.90
CA ILE A 324 -2.20 12.62 13.93
C ILE A 324 -1.59 12.01 15.19
N TYR A 325 -1.99 10.79 15.55
CA TYR A 325 -1.52 10.13 16.78
C TYR A 325 -0.48 9.03 16.53
N PHE A 326 -0.33 8.55 15.30
CA PHE A 326 0.59 7.45 14.99
C PHE A 326 2.04 7.86 15.23
N THR A 327 2.65 7.28 16.27
CA THR A 327 4.06 7.40 16.60
C THR A 327 4.59 6.01 16.93
N ARG A 328 5.86 5.70 16.58
CA ARG A 328 6.47 4.39 16.83
C ARG A 328 6.58 3.99 18.31
N THR A 329 6.46 4.96 19.21
CA THR A 329 6.52 4.75 20.67
C THR A 329 5.14 4.72 21.32
N LEU A 330 4.09 5.14 20.61
CA LEU A 330 2.76 5.28 21.18
C LEU A 330 1.98 3.99 20.98
N ARG A 331 1.79 3.25 22.08
CA ARG A 331 1.04 1.98 22.12
C ARG A 331 -0.40 2.16 22.61
N GLU A 332 -0.66 3.23 23.35
CA GLU A 332 -1.95 3.50 23.99
C GLU A 332 -2.37 4.96 23.80
N ILE A 333 -3.67 5.18 23.63
CA ILE A 333 -4.32 6.49 23.62
C ILE A 333 -5.31 6.50 24.78
N LEU A 334 -5.13 7.42 25.73
CA LEU A 334 -6.02 7.56 26.90
C LEU A 334 -6.20 6.24 27.69
N GLY A 335 -5.14 5.43 27.80
CA GLY A 335 -5.16 4.13 28.49
C GLY A 335 -5.80 2.98 27.70
N VAL A 336 -6.15 3.20 26.43
CA VAL A 336 -6.65 2.16 25.52
C VAL A 336 -5.60 1.87 24.47
N GLU A 337 -5.22 0.60 24.31
CA GLU A 337 -4.28 0.21 23.25
C GLU A 337 -4.77 0.63 21.86
N ILE A 338 -3.84 1.10 21.02
CA ILE A 338 -4.16 1.52 19.64
C ILE A 338 -4.75 0.37 18.80
N SER A 339 -4.53 -0.88 19.20
CA SER A 339 -5.03 -2.08 18.56
C SER A 339 -6.56 -2.19 18.58
N HIS A 340 -7.25 -1.43 19.43
CA HIS A 340 -8.71 -1.39 19.52
C HIS A 340 -9.37 -0.31 18.66
N PHE A 341 -8.56 0.57 18.07
CA PHE A 341 -9.06 1.66 17.24
C PHE A 341 -9.17 1.20 15.78
N PRO A 342 -10.33 1.37 15.13
CA PRO A 342 -10.52 0.94 13.75
C PRO A 342 -9.59 1.68 12.78
N GLN A 343 -9.18 2.91 13.10
CA GLN A 343 -8.33 3.70 12.21
C GLN A 343 -6.93 3.08 12.06
N THR A 344 -6.41 2.38 13.08
CA THR A 344 -5.13 1.65 13.03
C THR A 344 -5.07 0.62 11.90
N TYR A 345 -6.22 0.17 11.41
CA TYR A 345 -6.37 -0.85 10.38
C TYR A 345 -6.62 -0.28 8.99
N PHE A 346 -6.63 1.05 8.81
CA PHE A 346 -6.76 1.66 7.48
C PHE A 346 -5.54 1.36 6.58
N GLU A 347 -4.34 1.16 7.14
CA GLU A 347 -3.17 0.61 6.44
C GLU A 347 -3.22 -0.93 6.37
N PHE A 348 -4.32 -1.49 5.87
CA PHE A 348 -4.59 -2.94 5.91
C PHE A 348 -3.50 -3.81 5.28
N GLY A 349 -2.79 -3.34 4.24
CA GLY A 349 -1.65 -4.07 3.67
C GLY A 349 -0.53 -4.29 4.69
N LYS A 350 -0.23 -3.28 5.52
CA LYS A 350 0.78 -3.38 6.60
C LYS A 350 0.28 -4.23 7.77
N VAL A 351 -1.03 -4.29 7.98
CA VAL A 351 -1.63 -5.20 8.97
C VAL A 351 -1.48 -6.65 8.51
N ILE A 352 -1.79 -6.95 7.24
CA ILE A 352 -1.68 -8.31 6.67
C ILE A 352 -0.24 -8.81 6.72
N THR A 353 0.74 -7.95 6.40
CA THR A 353 2.17 -8.31 6.40
C THR A 353 2.82 -8.23 7.78
N GLY A 354 2.09 -7.87 8.84
CA GLY A 354 2.66 -7.66 10.17
C GLY A 354 3.59 -6.45 10.30
N ALA A 355 3.86 -5.72 9.20
CA ALA A 355 4.65 -4.50 9.22
C ALA A 355 4.11 -3.45 10.21
N LYS A 356 2.79 -3.40 10.42
CA LYS A 356 2.18 -2.50 11.41
C LYS A 356 2.54 -2.89 12.85
N ASN A 357 2.50 -4.19 13.15
CA ASN A 357 2.97 -4.72 14.44
C ASN A 357 4.44 -4.35 14.64
N PHE A 358 5.28 -4.54 13.63
CA PHE A 358 6.69 -4.17 13.71
C PHE A 358 6.96 -2.70 14.00
N LEU A 359 6.20 -1.81 13.36
CA LEU A 359 6.40 -0.37 13.50
C LEU A 359 6.03 0.15 14.90
N VAL A 360 5.04 -0.45 15.56
CA VAL A 360 4.51 -0.01 16.87
C VAL A 360 4.94 -0.93 18.02
N ASN A 361 5.47 -2.10 17.71
CA ASN A 361 5.84 -3.15 18.67
C ASN A 361 4.63 -3.64 19.49
N LEU A 362 3.56 -4.03 18.80
CA LEU A 362 2.29 -4.48 19.38
C LEU A 362 1.73 -5.70 18.61
N GLU A 363 1.81 -6.87 19.23
CA GLU A 363 1.37 -8.14 18.67
C GLU A 363 -0.16 -8.28 18.56
N THR A 364 -0.89 -7.41 19.25
CA THR A 364 -2.36 -7.42 19.26
C THR A 364 -2.97 -6.90 17.95
N ILE A 365 -2.18 -6.32 17.04
CA ILE A 365 -2.63 -5.83 15.73
C ILE A 365 -2.62 -7.00 14.74
N THR A 366 -3.79 -7.62 14.52
CA THR A 366 -3.96 -8.78 13.64
C THR A 366 -5.03 -8.55 12.57
N TYR A 367 -4.93 -9.31 11.47
CA TYR A 367 -5.92 -9.29 10.38
C TYR A 367 -7.35 -9.53 10.91
N SER A 368 -7.53 -10.58 11.72
CA SER A 368 -8.84 -10.96 12.28
C SER A 368 -9.41 -9.89 13.19
N LYS A 369 -8.57 -9.24 14.02
CA LYS A 369 -9.01 -8.14 14.88
C LYS A 369 -9.43 -6.91 14.05
N GLY A 370 -8.69 -6.58 13.00
CA GLY A 370 -9.06 -5.50 12.08
C GLY A 370 -10.42 -5.73 11.42
N TYR A 371 -10.66 -6.94 10.91
CA TYR A 371 -11.95 -7.31 10.32
C TYR A 371 -13.11 -7.19 11.33
N LEU A 372 -12.92 -7.71 12.55
CA LEU A 372 -13.89 -7.60 13.63
C LEU A 372 -14.21 -6.13 13.97
N LEU A 373 -13.19 -5.29 14.13
CA LEU A 373 -13.35 -3.88 14.47
C LEU A 373 -14.07 -3.10 13.37
N PHE A 374 -13.85 -3.41 12.09
CA PHE A 374 -14.61 -2.78 11.01
C PHE A 374 -16.08 -3.19 11.01
N ILE A 375 -16.40 -4.45 11.29
CA ILE A 375 -17.79 -4.88 11.45
C ILE A 375 -18.46 -4.11 12.60
N ILE A 376 -17.79 -4.02 13.75
CA ILE A 376 -18.30 -3.27 14.91
C ILE A 376 -18.50 -1.79 14.54
N ALA A 377 -17.53 -1.17 13.87
CA ALA A 377 -17.61 0.22 13.43
C ALA A 377 -18.78 0.45 12.45
N ILE A 378 -19.02 -0.50 11.53
CA ILE A 378 -20.18 -0.46 10.62
C ILE A 378 -21.48 -0.58 11.40
N VAL A 379 -21.58 -1.50 12.36
CA VAL A 379 -22.78 -1.65 13.21
C VAL A 379 -23.06 -0.38 13.99
N ILE A 380 -22.04 0.22 14.62
CA ILE A 380 -22.16 1.50 15.33
C ILE A 380 -22.64 2.60 14.38
N THR A 381 -22.06 2.68 13.18
CA THR A 381 -22.44 3.68 12.17
C THR A 381 -23.88 3.48 11.70
N GLU A 382 -24.32 2.23 11.55
CA GLU A 382 -25.68 1.89 11.17
C GLU A 382 -26.69 2.25 12.28
N LEU A 383 -26.35 1.99 13.55
CA LEU A 383 -27.16 2.43 14.69
C LEU A 383 -27.28 3.95 14.74
N LEU A 384 -26.16 4.67 14.56
CA LEU A 384 -26.16 6.13 14.47
C LEU A 384 -27.02 6.62 13.29
N LEU A 385 -26.93 5.97 12.14
CA LEU A 385 -27.75 6.33 10.98
C LEU A 385 -29.24 6.16 11.26
N VAL A 386 -29.64 5.06 11.89
CA VAL A 386 -31.03 4.83 12.29
C VAL A 386 -31.50 5.91 13.26
N LEU A 387 -30.72 6.20 14.30
CA LEU A 387 -31.05 7.23 15.29
C LEU A 387 -31.17 8.63 14.65
N VAL A 388 -30.17 9.05 13.88
CA VAL A 388 -30.17 10.36 13.21
C VAL A 388 -31.29 10.45 12.18
N SER A 389 -31.58 9.37 11.45
CA SER A 389 -32.68 9.35 10.47
C SER A 389 -34.06 9.51 11.08
N ARG A 390 -34.24 9.15 12.36
CA ARG A 390 -35.48 9.39 13.13
C ARG A 390 -35.56 10.82 13.68
N ILE A 391 -34.42 11.44 13.96
CA ILE A 391 -34.38 12.83 14.47
C ILE A 391 -34.56 13.83 13.31
N VAL A 392 -33.88 13.55 12.19
CA VAL A 392 -33.87 14.34 10.97
C VAL A 392 -34.77 13.66 9.94
N ASP A 393 -36.08 13.86 10.10
CA ASP A 393 -37.07 13.38 9.14
C ASP A 393 -36.94 14.06 7.78
N LYS A 394 -37.51 13.40 6.76
CA LYS A 394 -37.53 13.87 5.35
C LYS A 394 -37.90 15.36 5.25
N GLN A 395 -38.93 15.81 5.95
CA GLN A 395 -39.36 17.23 5.92
C GLN A 395 -38.30 18.18 6.52
N ARG A 396 -37.76 17.86 7.70
CA ARG A 396 -36.74 18.66 8.40
C ARG A 396 -35.40 18.72 7.67
N PHE A 397 -35.09 17.72 6.86
CA PHE A 397 -33.88 17.71 6.04
C PHE A 397 -33.95 18.74 4.90
N TYR A 398 -35.11 18.85 4.25
CA TYR A 398 -35.33 19.75 3.11
C TYR A 398 -35.72 21.17 3.49
N GLN A 399 -36.17 21.42 4.73
CA GLN A 399 -36.38 22.77 5.22
C GLN A 399 -35.04 23.53 5.27
N THR A 400 -34.96 24.64 4.56
CA THR A 400 -33.91 25.66 4.73
C THR A 400 -34.19 26.40 6.02
N ASN A 401 -33.37 26.14 7.04
CA ASN A 401 -33.13 27.14 8.07
C ASN A 401 -32.19 28.20 7.51
#